data_AF-A0AAN5BV44-F1
#
_entry.id   AF-A0AAN5BV44-F1
#
_cell.length_a   1.000
_cell.length_b   1.000
_cell.length_c   1.000
_cell.angle_alpha   90.00
_cell.angle_beta   90.00
_cell.angle_gamma   90.00
#
_symmetry.space_group_name_H-M   'P 1'
#
loop_
_entity.id
_entity.type
_entity.pdbx_description
1 polymer ?
#
loop_
_entity_poly.entity_id
_entity_poly.type
_entity_poly.pdbx_seq_one_letter_code
_entity_poly.pdbx_strand_id
1 'polypeptide(L)'
;MIDDVDESRREVNQDIWEFLNEAVKRPLGGREGGVIALPVRISDAYVDLLKEGDWMARILFLHYGVGMHLLSDRWFVRDWGRRLVSTVLQPLKEIPPEWKETVAWTRQAVDLDKWSRS
;
A
#
# COMPACT_ATOMS: atom_id res chain seq x y z
N MET A 1 14.40 -24.32 -3.33
CA MET A 1 13.52 -24.08 -2.16
C MET A 1 13.60 -22.64 -1.67
N ILE A 2 14.78 -22.09 -1.31
CA ILE A 2 14.90 -20.67 -0.94
C ILE A 2 14.67 -19.77 -2.16
N ASP A 3 15.27 -20.12 -3.31
CA ASP A 3 15.12 -19.35 -4.55
C ASP A 3 13.67 -19.36 -5.07
N ASP A 4 12.97 -20.50 -4.97
CA ASP A 4 11.56 -20.62 -5.40
C ASP A 4 10.61 -19.74 -4.55
N VAL A 5 10.90 -19.59 -3.25
CA VAL A 5 10.12 -18.73 -2.35
C VAL A 5 10.34 -17.26 -2.69
N ASP A 6 11.57 -16.87 -3.00
CA ASP A 6 11.89 -15.49 -3.39
C ASP A 6 11.28 -15.13 -4.75
N GLU A 7 11.31 -16.07 -5.71
CA GLU A 7 10.64 -15.93 -7.01
C GLU A 7 9.13 -15.77 -6.86
N SER A 8 8.47 -16.62 -6.06
CA SER A 8 7.03 -16.52 -5.83
C SER A 8 6.64 -15.19 -5.17
N ARG A 9 7.42 -14.72 -4.19
CA ARG A 9 7.22 -13.41 -3.55
C ARG A 9 7.37 -12.27 -4.54
N ARG A 10 8.34 -12.37 -5.44
CA ARG A 10 8.59 -11.39 -6.49
C ARG A 10 7.41 -11.32 -7.46
N GLU A 11 6.90 -12.46 -7.92
CA GLU A 11 5.75 -12.52 -8.83
C GLU A 11 4.51 -11.86 -8.21
N VAL A 12 4.19 -12.21 -6.97
CA VAL A 12 3.03 -11.66 -6.24
C VAL A 12 3.15 -10.15 -6.04
N ASN A 13 4.35 -9.65 -5.72
CA ASN A 13 4.60 -8.21 -5.60
C ASN A 13 4.57 -7.50 -6.96
N GLN A 14 5.06 -8.14 -8.02
CA GLN A 14 5.09 -7.58 -9.36
C GLN A 14 3.66 -7.40 -9.91
N ASP A 15 2.78 -8.37 -9.73
CA ASP A 15 1.37 -8.28 -10.12
C ASP A 15 0.69 -7.05 -9.49
N ILE A 16 0.91 -6.84 -8.19
CA ILE A 16 0.37 -5.67 -7.48
C ILE A 16 1.01 -4.37 -7.94
N TRP A 17 2.31 -4.36 -8.24
CA TRP A 17 2.97 -3.16 -8.79
C TRP A 17 2.41 -2.79 -10.17
N GLU A 18 2.22 -3.77 -11.05
CA GLU A 18 1.65 -3.55 -12.38
C GLU A 18 0.23 -2.99 -12.28
N PHE A 19 -0.59 -3.56 -11.37
CA PHE A 19 -1.91 -3.03 -11.04
C PHE A 19 -1.84 -1.55 -10.64
N LEU A 20 -1.02 -1.23 -9.63
CA LEU A 20 -0.97 0.11 -9.04
C LEU A 20 -0.44 1.13 -10.07
N ASN A 21 0.56 0.75 -10.86
CA ASN A 21 1.12 1.60 -11.91
C ASN A 21 0.07 1.95 -12.97
N GLU A 22 -0.74 0.99 -13.41
CA GLU A 22 -1.84 1.26 -14.34
C GLU A 22 -2.97 2.07 -13.69
N ALA A 23 -3.32 1.75 -12.45
CA ALA A 23 -4.36 2.44 -11.70
C ALA A 23 -4.03 3.92 -11.45
N VAL A 24 -2.76 4.26 -11.21
CA VAL A 24 -2.32 5.66 -11.03
C VAL A 24 -2.37 6.45 -12.34
N LYS A 25 -2.14 5.83 -13.49
CA LYS A 25 -2.31 6.49 -14.80
C LYS A 25 -3.76 6.89 -15.06
N ARG A 26 -4.73 6.18 -14.47
CA ARG A 26 -6.17 6.45 -14.61
C ARG A 26 -6.90 6.27 -13.26
N PRO A 27 -6.78 7.24 -12.34
CA PRO A 27 -7.18 7.06 -10.94
C PRO A 27 -8.67 6.82 -10.72
N LEU A 28 -9.51 7.38 -11.60
CA LEU A 28 -10.97 7.39 -11.52
C LEU A 28 -11.66 6.56 -12.63
N GLY A 29 -10.91 5.75 -13.40
CA GLY A 29 -11.51 4.98 -14.49
C GLY A 29 -10.53 4.10 -15.26
N GLY A 30 -11.06 3.15 -16.01
CA GLY A 30 -10.31 2.10 -16.71
C GLY A 30 -11.16 0.83 -16.75
N ARG A 31 -10.74 -0.20 -17.50
CA ARG A 31 -11.48 -1.48 -17.54
C ARG A 31 -11.66 -2.12 -16.17
N GLU A 32 -10.82 -1.75 -15.20
CA GLU A 32 -10.68 -2.45 -13.92
C GLU A 32 -10.95 -1.55 -12.72
N GLY A 33 -11.56 -0.37 -12.91
CA GLY A 33 -12.11 0.44 -11.81
C GLY A 33 -11.13 1.40 -11.11
N GLY A 34 -9.88 1.53 -11.56
CA GLY A 34 -8.90 2.45 -10.98
C GLY A 34 -8.40 2.01 -9.60
N VAL A 35 -7.77 2.91 -8.84
CA VAL A 35 -7.09 2.59 -7.56
C VAL A 35 -8.07 1.95 -6.57
N ILE A 36 -9.34 2.35 -6.56
CA ILE A 36 -10.38 1.84 -5.65
C ILE A 36 -10.69 0.36 -5.80
N ALA A 37 -10.29 -0.28 -6.91
CA ALA A 37 -10.59 -1.69 -7.18
C ALA A 37 -9.57 -2.67 -6.57
N LEU A 38 -8.45 -2.17 -6.01
CA LEU A 38 -7.41 -3.04 -5.44
C LEU A 38 -7.94 -4.05 -4.40
N PRO A 39 -8.86 -3.71 -3.48
CA PRO A 39 -9.35 -4.67 -2.48
C PRO A 39 -10.09 -5.88 -3.08
N VAL A 40 -10.63 -5.75 -4.30
CA VAL A 40 -11.30 -6.85 -5.00
C VAL A 40 -10.30 -7.71 -5.80
N ARG A 41 -9.12 -7.15 -6.09
CA ARG A 41 -8.07 -7.76 -6.91
C ARG A 41 -6.97 -8.45 -6.11
N ILE A 42 -6.80 -8.05 -4.86
CA ILE A 42 -5.74 -8.56 -3.98
C ILE A 42 -5.89 -10.07 -3.81
N SER A 43 -4.82 -10.81 -4.10
CA SER A 43 -4.79 -12.26 -3.91
C SER A 43 -4.57 -12.64 -2.45
N ASP A 44 -5.02 -13.84 -2.05
CA ASP A 44 -4.74 -14.38 -0.72
C ASP A 44 -3.23 -14.46 -0.44
N ALA A 45 -2.44 -14.80 -1.47
CA ALA A 45 -0.98 -14.84 -1.39
C ALA A 45 -0.37 -13.48 -1.01
N TYR A 46 -0.86 -12.39 -1.61
CA TYR A 46 -0.37 -11.06 -1.25
C TYR A 46 -0.82 -10.65 0.17
N VAL A 47 -2.05 -11.01 0.55
CA VAL A 47 -2.53 -10.81 1.93
C VAL A 47 -1.64 -11.55 2.93
N ASP A 48 -1.19 -12.75 2.61
CA ASP A 48 -0.29 -13.52 3.47
C ASP A 48 1.10 -12.86 3.58
N LEU A 49 1.65 -12.27 2.51
CA LEU A 49 2.87 -11.46 2.58
C LEU A 49 2.72 -10.25 3.52
N LEU A 50 1.57 -9.57 3.49
CA LEU A 50 1.28 -8.48 4.42
C LEU A 50 1.27 -8.97 5.88
N LYS A 51 0.65 -10.12 6.15
CA LYS A 51 0.60 -10.75 7.48
C LYS A 51 1.98 -11.21 7.96
N GLU A 52 2.80 -11.78 7.09
CA GLU A 52 4.19 -12.18 7.36
C GLU A 52 5.10 -10.98 7.66
N GLY A 53 4.67 -9.80 7.20
CA GLY A 53 5.41 -8.57 7.39
C GLY A 53 6.46 -8.32 6.31
N ASP A 54 6.25 -8.87 5.11
CA ASP A 54 7.10 -8.60 3.95
C ASP A 54 7.14 -7.10 3.65
N TRP A 55 8.35 -6.56 3.52
CA TRP A 55 8.54 -5.13 3.37
C TRP A 55 8.12 -4.63 1.99
N MET A 56 8.32 -5.42 0.93
CA MET A 56 7.92 -5.00 -0.42
C MET A 56 6.39 -4.91 -0.51
N ALA A 57 5.68 -5.93 -0.01
CA ALA A 57 4.22 -5.92 0.04
C ALA A 57 3.69 -4.75 0.87
N ARG A 58 4.30 -4.46 2.03
CA ARG A 58 3.93 -3.28 2.84
C ARG A 58 4.14 -1.97 2.07
N ILE A 59 5.27 -1.82 1.39
CA ILE A 59 5.57 -0.59 0.63
C ILE A 59 4.59 -0.38 -0.51
N LEU A 60 4.26 -1.42 -1.27
CA LEU A 60 3.23 -1.35 -2.31
C LEU A 60 1.87 -0.98 -1.73
N PHE A 61 1.50 -1.58 -0.59
CA PHE A 61 0.24 -1.28 0.07
C PHE A 61 0.19 0.11 0.73
N LEU A 62 1.33 0.67 1.14
CA LEU A 62 1.46 2.07 1.58
C LEU A 62 1.22 3.04 0.42
N HIS A 63 1.76 2.77 -0.77
CA HIS A 63 1.48 3.56 -1.98
C HIS A 63 0.00 3.52 -2.36
N TYR A 64 -0.65 2.37 -2.22
CA TYR A 64 -2.10 2.26 -2.34
C TYR A 64 -2.83 3.18 -1.34
N GLY A 65 -2.44 3.16 -0.07
CA GLY A 65 -3.01 4.03 0.96
C GLY A 65 -2.89 5.52 0.64
N VAL A 66 -1.74 5.95 0.10
CA VAL A 66 -1.54 7.33 -0.37
C VAL A 66 -2.42 7.63 -1.59
N GLY A 67 -2.48 6.74 -2.58
CA GLY A 67 -3.34 6.90 -3.75
C GLY A 67 -4.82 7.06 -3.35
N MET A 68 -5.28 6.24 -2.39
CA MET A 68 -6.61 6.36 -1.80
C MET A 68 -6.83 7.70 -1.10
N HIS A 69 -5.81 8.20 -0.38
CA HIS A 69 -5.88 9.51 0.28
C HIS A 69 -5.97 10.66 -0.73
N LEU A 70 -5.28 10.60 -1.86
CA LEU A 70 -5.36 11.64 -2.90
C LEU A 70 -6.71 11.66 -3.63
N LEU A 71 -7.47 10.57 -3.57
CA LEU A 71 -8.83 10.47 -4.13
C LEU A 71 -9.93 10.86 -3.11
N SER A 72 -9.55 11.43 -1.96
CA SER A 72 -10.43 11.66 -0.78
C SER A 72 -11.48 12.77 -0.90
N ASP A 73 -11.63 13.45 -2.04
CA ASP A 73 -12.69 14.45 -2.24
C ASP A 73 -14.11 13.84 -2.15
N ARG A 74 -14.21 12.53 -1.95
CA ARG A 74 -15.45 11.77 -1.79
C ARG A 74 -15.65 11.33 -0.33
N TRP A 75 -16.88 11.53 0.15
CA TRP A 75 -17.29 11.27 1.54
C TRP A 75 -17.04 9.84 2.05
N PHE A 76 -16.93 8.84 1.15
CA PHE A 76 -16.74 7.43 1.52
C PHE A 76 -15.27 6.99 1.67
N VAL A 77 -14.29 7.82 1.29
CA VAL A 77 -12.83 7.51 1.35
C VAL A 77 -12.04 8.42 2.29
N ARG A 78 -12.68 9.45 2.87
CA ARG A 78 -12.03 10.53 3.62
C ARG A 78 -11.01 10.08 4.68
N ASP A 79 -11.29 8.98 5.37
CA ASP A 79 -10.40 8.45 6.42
C ASP A 79 -9.71 7.13 6.04
N TRP A 80 -10.03 6.56 4.87
CA TRP A 80 -9.58 5.21 4.50
C TRP A 80 -8.08 5.15 4.19
N GLY A 81 -7.55 6.11 3.41
CA GLY A 81 -6.12 6.16 3.11
C GLY A 81 -5.25 6.29 4.37
N ARG A 82 -5.61 7.21 5.27
CA ARG A 82 -4.93 7.41 6.56
C ARG A 82 -5.00 6.17 7.46
N ARG A 83 -6.19 5.57 7.61
CA ARG A 83 -6.38 4.37 8.45
C ARG A 83 -5.57 3.20 7.90
N LEU A 84 -5.58 3.01 6.58
CA LEU A 84 -4.83 1.95 5.94
C LEU A 84 -3.33 2.10 6.19
N VAL A 85 -2.77 3.29 5.94
CA VAL A 85 -1.36 3.56 6.22
C VAL A 85 -1.04 3.32 7.70
N SER A 86 -1.88 3.81 8.62
CA SER A 86 -1.69 3.57 10.06
C SER A 86 -1.66 2.08 10.41
N THR A 87 -2.57 1.28 9.85
CA THR A 87 -2.63 -0.17 10.08
C THR A 87 -1.41 -0.88 9.51
N VAL A 88 -0.94 -0.52 8.32
CA VAL A 88 0.24 -1.16 7.72
C VAL A 88 1.51 -0.87 8.52
N LEU A 89 1.55 0.30 9.17
CA LEU A 89 2.66 0.72 10.03
C LEU A 89 2.57 0.13 11.47
N GLN A 90 1.53 -0.63 11.82
CA GLN A 90 1.37 -1.30 13.12
C GLN A 90 1.09 -2.80 12.92
N PRO A 91 1.87 -3.78 13.43
CA PRO A 91 3.06 -3.69 14.27
C PRO A 91 4.31 -3.83 13.39
N LEU A 92 5.05 -2.76 13.18
CA LEU A 92 6.33 -2.87 12.48
C LEU A 92 7.41 -3.38 13.45
N LYS A 93 8.16 -4.39 13.00
CA LYS A 93 9.55 -4.58 13.41
C LYS A 93 10.36 -3.33 13.03
N GLU A 94 11.61 -3.24 13.46
CA GLU A 94 12.50 -2.14 13.03
C GLU A 94 12.42 -1.93 11.50
N ILE A 95 12.21 -0.68 11.08
CA ILE A 95 12.10 -0.31 9.67
C ILE A 95 13.48 -0.46 9.02
N PRO A 96 13.65 -1.31 8.00
CA PRO A 96 14.90 -1.44 7.27
C PRO A 96 15.36 -0.09 6.72
N PRO A 97 16.67 0.21 6.75
CA PRO A 97 17.21 1.51 6.34
C PRO A 97 16.72 1.97 4.96
N GLU A 98 16.61 1.05 4.00
CA GLU A 98 16.18 1.31 2.62
C GLU A 98 14.73 1.80 2.52
N TRP A 99 13.89 1.52 3.51
CA TRP A 99 12.48 1.89 3.53
C TRP A 99 12.14 3.07 4.45
N LYS A 100 13.10 3.56 5.24
CA LYS A 100 12.87 4.64 6.21
C LYS A 100 12.34 5.91 5.56
N GLU A 101 12.92 6.30 4.43
CA GLU A 101 12.50 7.51 3.70
C GLU A 101 11.10 7.33 3.11
N THR A 102 10.83 6.20 2.45
CA THR A 102 9.51 5.89 1.88
C THR A 102 8.43 5.85 2.95
N VAL A 103 8.70 5.26 4.10
CA VAL A 103 7.77 5.24 5.24
C VAL A 103 7.53 6.66 5.77
N ALA A 104 8.59 7.47 5.94
CA ALA A 104 8.46 8.85 6.38
C ALA A 104 7.63 9.69 5.41
N TRP A 105 7.90 9.60 4.11
CA TRP A 105 7.11 10.23 3.06
C TRP A 105 5.64 9.82 3.12
N THR A 106 5.35 8.53 3.28
CA THR A 106 3.98 8.03 3.33
C THR A 106 3.21 8.65 4.49
N ARG A 107 3.83 8.72 5.69
CA ARG A 107 3.21 9.33 6.88
C ARG A 107 2.89 10.80 6.64
N GLN A 108 3.81 11.54 6.03
CA GLN A 108 3.62 12.93 5.68
C GLN A 108 2.50 13.10 4.64
N ALA A 109 2.48 12.27 3.60
CA ALA A 109 1.52 12.34 2.51
C ALA A 109 0.06 12.14 2.96
N VAL A 110 -0.16 11.37 4.02
CA VAL A 110 -1.51 11.18 4.62
C VAL A 110 -1.73 11.97 5.90
N ASP A 111 -0.90 12.98 6.16
CA ASP A 111 -0.99 13.88 7.31
C ASP A 111 -0.98 13.17 8.68
N LEU A 112 -0.37 11.98 8.80
CA LEU A 112 -0.38 11.19 10.04
C LEU A 112 0.36 11.89 11.19
N ASP A 113 1.40 12.65 10.89
CA ASP A 113 2.23 13.31 11.91
C ASP A 113 1.64 14.64 12.42
N LYS A 114 0.59 15.17 11.78
CA LYS A 114 -0.07 16.41 12.22
C LYS A 114 -0.94 16.25 13.47
N TRP A 115 -1.32 15.02 13.86
CA TRP A 115 -2.22 14.77 14.99
C TRP A 115 -1.51 14.41 16.31
N SER A 116 -0.19 14.22 16.31
CA SER A 116 0.57 13.97 17.55
C SER A 116 0.82 15.23 18.41
N ARG A 117 0.27 16.39 17.99
CA ARG A 117 0.51 17.71 18.61
C ARG A 117 -0.77 18.45 19.07
N SER A 118 -1.91 17.77 19.21
CA SER A 118 -3.13 18.36 19.78
C SER A 118 -3.55 17.66 21.07
#